data_AF-A0A9P8C741-F1
#
_entry.id   AF-A0A9P8C741-F1
#
_cell.length_a   1.000
_cell.length_b   1.000
_cell.length_c   1.000
_cell.angle_alpha   90.00
_cell.angle_beta   90.00
_cell.angle_gamma   90.00
#
_symmetry.space_group_name_H-M   'P 1'
#
loop_
_entity.id
_entity.type
_entity.pdbx_description
1 polymer ?
#
loop_
_entity_poly.entity_id
_entity_poly.type
_entity_poly.pdbx_seq_one_letter_code
_entity_poly.pdbx_strand_id
1 'polypeptide(L)'
;MHSTLVRTQNVFGFFTTVAFVVAALIAASDIVASRTPKASVVVKDVSVVMGRANYYAKKKEEFANIRFSMSADLSSLFTWNTKQVFVYVSASWPNSTSSEPSNEAVIWDTIITNPSADHLQNIGPAAMKKLKRSAKGKPIDPSRGKIELKNQKPKYQVSVPSGKIAHTNDVVLEVHYNVQPWVGVLTWTPQIEFLGWKKMKGGVSKVFSLPAVKVKKDSTKKN
;
A
#
# COMPACT_ATOMS: atom_id res chain seq x y z
N MET A 1 -36.59 37.88 19.68
CA MET A 1 -35.17 37.60 19.32
C MET A 1 -34.42 36.77 20.39
N HIS A 2 -35.10 35.89 21.13
CA HIS A 2 -34.48 34.93 22.06
C HIS A 2 -35.19 33.56 21.99
N SER A 3 -35.49 33.09 20.78
CA SER A 3 -36.01 31.72 20.63
C SER A 3 -34.92 30.74 21.04
N THR A 4 -35.31 29.70 21.79
CA THR A 4 -34.42 28.60 22.19
C THR A 4 -33.73 27.99 20.96
N LEU A 5 -34.41 27.94 19.82
CA LEU A 5 -33.87 27.47 18.55
C LEU A 5 -32.67 28.30 18.07
N VAL A 6 -32.74 29.63 18.16
CA VAL A 6 -31.65 30.54 17.75
C VAL A 6 -30.44 30.38 18.66
N ARG A 7 -30.67 30.15 19.97
CA ARG A 7 -29.58 29.89 20.93
C ARG A 7 -28.89 28.56 20.63
N THR A 8 -29.66 27.50 20.37
CA THR A 8 -29.10 26.18 20.00
C THR A 8 -28.32 26.25 18.70
N GLN A 9 -28.84 26.96 17.68
CA GLN A 9 -28.14 27.16 16.41
C GLN A 9 -26.80 27.88 16.61
N ASN A 10 -26.77 28.94 17.43
CA ASN A 10 -25.53 29.65 17.73
C ASN A 10 -24.51 28.79 18.49
N VAL A 11 -24.96 28.00 19.47
CA VAL A 11 -24.08 27.08 20.21
C VAL A 11 -23.52 25.99 19.29
N PHE A 12 -24.35 25.42 18.42
CA PHE A 12 -23.90 24.43 17.44
C PHE A 12 -22.96 25.03 16.39
N GLY A 13 -23.24 26.24 15.90
CA GLY A 13 -22.35 26.98 15.00
C GLY A 13 -21.00 27.29 15.64
N PHE A 14 -20.99 27.70 16.91
CA PHE A 14 -19.75 27.90 17.66
C PHE A 14 -18.99 26.60 17.89
N PHE A 15 -19.68 25.52 18.27
CA PHE A 15 -19.05 24.21 18.46
C PHE A 15 -18.41 23.69 17.17
N THR A 16 -19.13 23.77 16.04
CA THR A 16 -18.64 23.29 14.74
C THR A 16 -17.46 24.14 14.27
N THR A 17 -17.49 25.46 14.40
CA THR A 17 -16.35 26.32 14.05
C THR A 17 -15.11 25.99 14.87
N VAL A 18 -15.24 25.83 16.20
CA VAL A 18 -14.12 25.40 17.06
C VAL A 18 -13.62 24.01 16.66
N ALA A 19 -14.52 23.06 16.38
CA ALA A 19 -14.15 21.72 15.94
C ALA A 19 -13.38 21.74 14.61
N PHE A 20 -13.79 22.55 13.64
CA PHE A 20 -13.09 22.71 12.36
C PHE A 20 -11.73 23.39 12.52
N VAL A 21 -11.61 24.39 13.39
CA VAL A 21 -10.32 25.03 13.68
C VAL A 21 -9.35 24.03 14.31
N VAL A 22 -9.80 23.25 15.30
CA VAL A 22 -8.98 22.19 15.90
C VAL A 22 -8.62 21.13 14.85
N ALA A 23 -9.56 20.70 14.02
CA ALA A 23 -9.31 19.77 12.92
C ALA A 23 -8.26 20.30 11.93
N ALA A 24 -8.31 21.60 11.60
CA ALA A 24 -7.32 22.23 10.73
C ALA A 24 -5.92 22.26 11.37
N LEU A 25 -5.82 22.53 12.67
CA LEU A 25 -4.55 22.47 13.41
C LEU A 25 -4.00 21.04 13.47
N ILE A 26 -4.86 20.03 13.68
CA ILE A 26 -4.49 18.62 13.63
C ILE A 26 -3.93 18.25 12.26
N ALA A 27 -4.61 18.66 11.18
CA ALA A 27 -4.18 18.41 9.81
C ALA A 27 -2.85 19.14 9.50
N ALA A 28 -2.68 20.39 9.95
CA ALA A 28 -1.45 21.15 9.75
C ALA A 28 -0.25 20.55 10.50
N SER A 29 -0.47 19.98 11.68
CA SER A 29 0.59 19.30 12.45
C SER A 29 1.22 18.12 11.69
N ASP A 30 0.48 17.47 10.79
CA ASP A 30 0.98 16.33 10.01
C ASP A 30 2.01 16.76 8.93
N ILE A 31 1.90 18.00 8.44
CA ILE A 31 2.84 18.59 7.48
C ILE A 31 4.21 18.83 8.12
N VAL A 32 4.23 19.17 9.40
CA VAL A 32 5.46 19.46 10.16
C VAL A 32 6.18 18.17 10.57
N ALA A 33 5.51 17.03 10.60
CA ALA A 33 6.10 15.76 10.98
C ALA A 33 7.14 15.30 9.93
N SER A 34 8.35 14.97 10.39
CA SER A 34 9.42 14.46 9.53
C SER A 34 9.10 13.05 9.04
N ARG A 35 9.07 12.84 7.72
CA ARG A 35 8.81 11.55 7.07
C ARG A 35 10.05 11.12 6.29
N THR A 36 10.66 10.02 6.74
CA THR A 36 11.89 9.47 6.12
C THR A 36 11.76 7.96 5.89
N PRO A 37 10.82 7.51 5.04
CA PRO A 37 10.61 6.10 4.78
C PRO A 37 11.79 5.51 3.98
N LYS A 38 12.08 4.24 4.22
CA LYS A 38 13.13 3.49 3.52
C LYS A 38 12.56 2.16 3.05
N ALA A 39 12.89 1.73 1.84
CA ALA A 39 12.51 0.39 1.39
C ALA A 39 13.58 -0.22 0.48
N SER A 40 13.59 -1.54 0.44
CA SER A 40 14.41 -2.34 -0.46
C SER A 40 13.57 -3.49 -0.97
N VAL A 41 13.58 -3.70 -2.29
CA VAL A 41 12.84 -4.77 -2.96
C VAL A 41 13.78 -5.55 -3.86
N VAL A 42 13.71 -6.88 -3.76
CA VAL A 42 14.57 -7.81 -4.50
C VAL A 42 13.70 -8.87 -5.15
N VAL A 43 13.80 -8.96 -6.46
CA VAL A 43 13.14 -10.00 -7.25
C VAL A 43 13.82 -11.35 -6.98
N LYS A 44 13.02 -12.41 -6.81
CA LYS A 44 13.52 -13.76 -6.50
C LYS A 44 13.26 -14.76 -7.62
N ASP A 45 12.01 -14.86 -8.05
CA ASP A 45 11.60 -15.81 -9.08
C ASP A 45 10.53 -15.16 -9.94
N VAL A 46 10.58 -15.42 -11.23
CA VAL A 46 9.70 -14.83 -12.23
C VAL A 46 9.23 -15.95 -13.13
N SER A 47 7.92 -16.06 -13.33
CA SER A 47 7.37 -17.06 -14.24
C SER A 47 6.11 -16.57 -14.92
N VAL A 48 5.98 -16.90 -16.20
CA VAL A 48 4.79 -16.58 -16.99
C VAL A 48 4.00 -17.86 -17.22
N VAL A 49 2.70 -17.84 -16.94
CA VAL A 49 1.80 -18.98 -17.07
C VAL A 49 0.62 -18.59 -17.93
N MET A 50 0.22 -19.45 -18.86
CA MET A 50 -1.00 -19.24 -19.63
C MET A 50 -2.22 -19.71 -18.83
N GLY A 51 -3.23 -18.85 -18.69
CA GLY A 51 -4.41 -19.09 -17.89
C GLY A 51 -5.66 -18.40 -18.44
N ARG A 52 -6.76 -18.47 -17.69
CA ARG A 52 -7.98 -17.69 -17.92
C ARG A 52 -8.16 -16.75 -16.73
N ALA A 53 -8.55 -15.50 -16.97
CA ALA A 53 -8.76 -14.52 -15.88
C ALA A 53 -9.85 -14.98 -14.91
N ASN A 54 -10.97 -15.46 -15.46
CA ASN A 54 -12.10 -16.01 -14.71
C ASN A 54 -12.59 -17.30 -15.39
N TYR A 55 -13.36 -18.12 -14.67
CA TYR A 55 -13.86 -19.41 -15.18
C TYR A 55 -14.59 -19.28 -16.54
N TYR A 56 -15.36 -18.21 -16.70
CA TYR A 56 -16.15 -17.92 -17.91
C TYR A 56 -15.39 -17.16 -19.01
N ALA A 57 -14.14 -16.76 -18.78
CA ALA A 57 -13.36 -16.07 -19.78
C ALA A 57 -13.00 -17.02 -20.94
N LYS A 58 -13.47 -16.70 -22.15
CA LYS A 58 -13.20 -17.50 -23.36
C LYS A 58 -11.73 -17.39 -23.80
N LYS A 59 -11.12 -16.22 -23.61
CA LYS A 59 -9.74 -15.93 -23.99
C LYS A 59 -8.76 -16.49 -22.95
N LYS A 60 -7.74 -17.20 -23.43
CA LYS A 60 -6.56 -17.54 -22.61
C LYS A 60 -5.56 -16.40 -22.72
N GLU A 61 -5.01 -15.99 -21.60
CA GLU A 61 -4.06 -14.87 -21.49
C GLU A 61 -2.83 -15.33 -20.71
N GLU A 62 -1.74 -14.61 -20.91
CA GLU A 62 -0.49 -14.82 -20.18
C GLU A 62 -0.50 -14.02 -18.88
N PHE A 63 -0.24 -14.73 -17.77
CA PHE A 63 -0.17 -14.17 -16.43
C PHE A 63 1.27 -14.26 -15.91
N ALA A 64 1.84 -13.12 -15.55
CA ALA A 64 3.14 -13.07 -14.89
C ALA A 64 2.97 -13.25 -13.37
N ASN A 65 3.72 -14.21 -12.82
CA ASN A 65 3.88 -14.47 -11.41
C ASN A 65 5.29 -14.04 -11.00
N ILE A 66 5.37 -12.92 -10.28
CA ILE A 66 6.62 -12.33 -9.80
C ILE A 66 6.72 -12.53 -8.29
N ARG A 67 7.70 -13.32 -7.85
CA ARG A 67 8.03 -13.50 -6.43
C ARG A 67 9.14 -12.55 -6.05
N PHE A 68 8.97 -11.89 -4.91
CA PHE A 68 9.92 -10.89 -4.43
C PHE A 68 10.17 -11.03 -2.94
N SER A 69 11.24 -10.42 -2.47
CA SER A 69 11.52 -10.18 -1.06
C SER A 69 11.61 -8.68 -0.84
N MET A 70 11.02 -8.19 0.23
CA MET A 70 10.98 -6.75 0.51
C MET A 70 11.29 -6.51 1.98
N SER A 71 12.11 -5.50 2.24
CA SER A 71 12.28 -4.93 3.57
C SER A 71 11.93 -3.44 3.48
N ALA A 72 10.92 -3.01 4.23
CA ALA A 72 10.50 -1.62 4.27
C ALA A 72 10.42 -1.12 5.72
N ASP A 73 11.00 0.05 5.98
CA ASP A 73 10.88 0.79 7.23
C ASP A 73 10.04 2.05 6.99
N LEU A 74 8.76 1.92 7.31
CA LEU A 74 7.73 2.95 7.20
C LEU A 74 7.33 3.49 8.58
N SER A 75 8.09 3.17 9.63
CA SER A 75 7.80 3.60 11.00
C SER A 75 7.66 5.12 11.13
N SER A 76 8.49 5.88 10.40
CA SER A 76 8.43 7.36 10.36
C SER A 76 7.12 7.93 9.79
N LEU A 77 6.30 7.14 9.08
CA LEU A 77 5.00 7.58 8.56
C LEU A 77 3.89 7.49 9.61
N PHE A 78 4.13 6.80 10.72
CA PHE A 78 3.16 6.67 11.80
C PHE A 78 3.36 7.80 12.80
N THR A 79 2.56 8.85 12.64
CA THR A 79 2.40 9.92 13.61
C THR A 79 1.15 9.68 14.46
N TRP A 80 0.88 10.56 15.41
CA TRP A 80 -0.35 10.52 16.20
C TRP A 80 -1.62 10.75 15.34
N ASN A 81 -1.49 11.44 14.20
CA ASN A 81 -2.60 11.68 13.26
C ASN A 81 -2.73 10.56 12.21
N THR A 82 -1.80 9.60 12.11
CA THR A 82 -1.88 8.53 11.12
C THR A 82 -2.90 7.47 11.54
N LYS A 83 -3.93 7.25 10.72
CA LYS A 83 -4.91 6.18 10.92
C LYS A 83 -4.41 4.85 10.34
N GLN A 84 -3.97 4.88 9.09
CA GLN A 84 -3.48 3.71 8.38
C GLN A 84 -2.52 4.09 7.25
N VAL A 85 -1.60 3.20 6.95
CA VAL A 85 -0.69 3.30 5.80
C VAL A 85 -0.99 2.13 4.87
N PHE A 86 -1.38 2.44 3.64
CA PHE A 86 -1.51 1.47 2.56
C PHE A 86 -0.17 1.34 1.87
N VAL A 87 0.35 0.12 1.73
CA VAL A 87 1.63 -0.15 1.10
C VAL A 87 1.39 -1.13 -0.03
N TYR A 88 1.92 -0.84 -1.20
CA TYR A 88 1.77 -1.71 -2.35
C TYR A 88 3.04 -1.77 -3.16
N VAL A 89 3.22 -2.89 -3.84
CA VAL A 89 4.30 -3.11 -4.79
C VAL A 89 3.69 -3.18 -6.16
N SER A 90 4.17 -2.34 -7.07
CA SER A 90 3.81 -2.37 -8.47
C SER A 90 4.96 -2.92 -9.31
N ALA A 91 4.60 -3.52 -10.44
CA ALA A 91 5.51 -3.82 -11.53
C ALA A 91 5.29 -2.77 -12.61
N SER A 92 6.34 -2.03 -12.96
CA SER A 92 6.35 -1.05 -14.03
C SER A 92 7.15 -1.58 -15.22
N TRP A 93 6.67 -1.35 -16.45
CA TRP A 93 7.35 -1.78 -17.68
C TRP A 93 7.12 -0.80 -18.84
N PRO A 94 8.09 -0.69 -19.78
CA PRO A 94 7.97 0.21 -20.91
C PRO A 94 6.92 -0.23 -21.93
N ASN A 95 6.51 0.70 -22.79
CA ASN A 95 5.69 0.39 -23.96
C ASN A 95 6.58 0.07 -25.17
N SER A 96 6.02 -0.55 -26.21
CA SER A 96 6.76 -0.85 -27.45
C SER A 96 7.35 0.38 -28.15
N THR A 97 6.86 1.59 -27.83
CA THR A 97 7.22 2.84 -28.50
C THR A 97 8.16 3.72 -27.65
N SER A 98 8.29 3.46 -26.35
CA SER A 98 9.07 4.30 -25.43
C SER A 98 9.82 3.45 -24.42
N SER A 99 11.08 3.83 -24.14
CA SER A 99 11.91 3.20 -23.11
C SER A 99 11.50 3.58 -21.68
N GLU A 100 10.64 4.57 -21.51
CA GLU A 100 10.13 4.97 -20.20
C GLU A 100 9.01 4.02 -19.74
N PRO A 101 8.99 3.65 -18.44
CA PRO A 101 7.92 2.82 -17.89
C PRO A 101 6.59 3.57 -17.95
N SER A 102 5.71 3.15 -18.85
CA SER A 102 4.38 3.75 -19.01
C SER A 102 3.26 2.89 -18.47
N ASN A 103 3.53 1.59 -18.29
CA ASN A 103 2.55 0.62 -17.82
C ASN A 103 2.91 0.23 -16.40
N GLU A 104 1.91 0.19 -15.52
CA GLU A 104 2.07 -0.15 -14.11
C GLU A 104 0.96 -1.12 -13.68
N ALA A 105 1.31 -2.17 -12.94
CA ALA A 105 0.34 -3.06 -12.32
C ALA A 105 0.72 -3.43 -10.90
N VAL A 106 -0.23 -3.37 -9.98
CA VAL A 106 -0.04 -3.75 -8.57
C VAL A 106 0.00 -5.26 -8.43
N ILE A 107 1.07 -5.80 -7.84
CA ILE A 107 1.24 -7.25 -7.62
C ILE A 107 0.98 -7.67 -6.19
N TRP A 108 1.09 -6.74 -5.24
CA TRP A 108 0.91 -7.01 -3.81
C TRP A 108 0.54 -5.73 -3.07
N ASP A 109 -0.29 -5.85 -2.05
CA ASP A 109 -0.68 -4.76 -1.17
C ASP A 109 -0.89 -5.25 0.27
N THR A 110 -0.70 -4.35 1.22
CA THR A 110 -1.09 -4.53 2.61
C THR A 110 -1.52 -3.21 3.23
N ILE A 111 -2.40 -3.28 4.23
CA ILE A 111 -2.81 -2.13 5.04
C ILE A 111 -2.21 -2.31 6.42
N ILE A 112 -1.44 -1.33 6.86
CA ILE A 112 -0.89 -1.25 8.20
C ILE A 112 -1.70 -0.20 8.96
N THR A 113 -2.58 -0.64 9.86
CA THR A 113 -3.42 0.22 10.69
C THR A 113 -2.63 0.76 11.89
N ASN A 114 -3.07 1.87 12.49
CA ASN A 114 -2.63 2.28 13.83
C ASN A 114 -3.30 1.37 14.89
N PRO A 115 -2.64 1.00 16.02
CA PRO A 115 -3.28 0.21 17.08
C PRO A 115 -4.63 0.74 17.56
N SER A 116 -4.84 2.07 17.57
CA SER A 116 -6.12 2.68 17.93
C SER A 116 -7.21 2.51 16.86
N ALA A 117 -6.80 2.31 15.59
CA ALA A 117 -7.68 2.07 14.44
C ALA A 117 -7.90 0.58 14.16
N ASP A 118 -7.14 -0.30 14.82
CA ASP A 118 -7.08 -1.72 14.52
C ASP A 118 -8.35 -2.42 14.99
N HIS A 119 -9.40 -2.37 14.17
CA HIS A 119 -10.64 -3.12 14.39
C HIS A 119 -10.39 -4.59 14.02
N LEU A 120 -9.54 -5.27 14.79
CA LEU A 120 -9.42 -6.72 14.76
C LEU A 120 -10.74 -7.30 15.30
N GLN A 121 -11.70 -7.44 14.39
CA GLN A 121 -13.08 -7.84 14.58
C GLN A 121 -13.29 -9.29 15.09
N ASN A 122 -12.28 -9.97 15.64
CA ASN A 122 -12.45 -11.30 16.24
C ASN A 122 -11.43 -11.60 17.35
N ILE A 123 -11.20 -10.63 18.24
CA ILE A 123 -10.40 -10.86 19.43
C ILE A 123 -11.33 -11.04 20.62
N GLY A 124 -11.37 -12.26 21.16
CA GLY A 124 -12.13 -12.58 22.36
C GLY A 124 -11.80 -11.61 23.52
N PRO A 125 -12.72 -11.43 24.49
CA PRO A 125 -12.64 -10.37 25.51
C PRO A 125 -11.33 -10.40 26.32
N ALA A 126 -10.73 -11.57 26.51
CA ALA A 126 -9.44 -11.73 27.20
C ALA A 126 -8.26 -11.14 26.42
N ALA A 127 -8.19 -11.38 25.11
CA ALA A 127 -7.12 -10.86 24.28
C ALA A 127 -7.29 -9.35 24.01
N MET A 128 -8.53 -8.85 23.96
CA MET A 128 -8.82 -7.40 23.90
C MET A 128 -8.38 -6.69 25.18
N LYS A 129 -8.60 -7.29 26.36
CA LYS A 129 -8.12 -6.76 27.66
C LYS A 129 -6.59 -6.74 27.71
N LYS A 130 -5.93 -7.76 27.18
CA LYS A 130 -4.46 -7.84 27.09
C LYS A 130 -3.88 -6.78 26.15
N LEU A 131 -4.51 -6.56 24.99
CA LEU A 131 -4.13 -5.52 24.02
C LEU A 131 -4.35 -4.10 24.57
N LYS A 132 -5.51 -3.83 25.18
CA LYS A 132 -5.77 -2.53 25.82
C LYS A 132 -4.78 -2.26 26.96
N ARG A 133 -4.42 -3.28 27.76
CA ARG A 133 -3.42 -3.15 28.83
C ARG A 133 -2.00 -2.99 28.27
N SER A 134 -1.67 -3.63 27.15
CA SER A 134 -0.35 -3.50 26.51
C SER A 134 -0.18 -2.20 25.73
N ALA A 135 -1.27 -1.62 25.21
CA ALA A 135 -1.28 -0.35 24.49
C ALA A 135 -1.36 0.87 25.42
N LYS A 136 -1.87 0.73 26.65
CA LYS A 136 -1.97 1.83 27.62
C LYS A 136 -0.58 2.37 27.97
N GLY A 137 -0.29 3.60 27.55
CA GLY A 137 0.95 4.30 27.86
C GLY A 137 2.14 3.96 26.96
N LYS A 138 1.97 3.10 25.93
CA LYS A 138 3.01 2.93 24.92
C LYS A 138 2.82 3.95 23.79
N PRO A 139 3.86 4.68 23.38
CA PRO A 139 3.84 5.33 22.06
C PRO A 139 3.65 4.26 20.98
N ILE A 140 3.30 4.70 19.76
CA ILE A 140 3.22 3.85 18.57
C ILE A 140 4.41 2.89 18.57
N ASP A 141 4.15 1.58 18.54
CA ASP A 141 5.19 0.55 18.61
C ASP A 141 6.30 0.84 17.57
N PRO A 142 7.58 1.01 17.97
CA PRO A 142 8.68 1.33 17.05
C PRO A 142 8.93 0.27 15.97
N SER A 143 8.40 -0.94 16.16
CA SER A 143 8.43 -2.00 15.15
C SER A 143 7.31 -1.88 14.11
N ARG A 144 6.28 -1.06 14.37
CA ARG A 144 5.15 -0.87 13.46
C ARG A 144 5.59 -0.05 12.25
N GLY A 145 5.12 -0.47 11.07
CA GLY A 145 5.61 0.06 9.80
C GLY A 145 6.90 -0.60 9.31
N LYS A 146 7.52 -1.51 10.08
CA LYS A 146 8.59 -2.36 9.56
C LYS A 146 7.99 -3.62 8.94
N ILE A 147 8.30 -3.85 7.67
CA ILE A 147 7.84 -5.00 6.89
C ILE A 147 9.07 -5.78 6.48
N GLU A 148 9.08 -7.08 6.76
CA GLU A 148 10.04 -8.03 6.20
C GLU A 148 9.32 -9.18 5.52
N LEU A 149 9.41 -9.23 4.20
CA LEU A 149 8.83 -10.26 3.37
C LEU A 149 9.95 -11.04 2.69
N LYS A 150 9.93 -12.37 2.86
CA LYS A 150 10.91 -13.28 2.25
C LYS A 150 10.18 -14.18 1.26
N ASN A 151 10.61 -14.14 0.00
CA ASN A 151 10.07 -14.99 -1.08
C ASN A 151 8.52 -14.95 -1.19
N GLN A 152 7.97 -13.75 -1.02
CA GLN A 152 6.55 -13.46 -1.04
C GLN A 152 5.96 -13.79 -2.41
N LYS A 153 4.84 -14.50 -2.39
CA LYS A 153 4.04 -14.73 -3.60
C LYS A 153 3.21 -13.47 -3.91
N PRO A 154 3.04 -13.13 -5.19
CA PRO A 154 2.19 -12.02 -5.57
C PRO A 154 0.75 -12.33 -5.17
N LYS A 155 0.01 -11.31 -4.73
CA LYS A 155 -1.42 -11.40 -4.45
C LYS A 155 -2.23 -11.33 -5.74
N TYR A 156 -1.75 -10.51 -6.69
CA TYR A 156 -2.36 -10.32 -7.99
C TYR A 156 -1.39 -10.75 -9.09
N GLN A 157 -1.93 -11.42 -10.10
CA GLN A 157 -1.19 -11.79 -11.29
C GLN A 157 -1.29 -10.66 -12.30
N VAL A 158 -0.20 -10.36 -12.99
CA VAL A 158 -0.18 -9.30 -14.00
C VAL A 158 -0.53 -9.90 -15.36
N SER A 159 -1.53 -9.33 -16.02
CA SER A 159 -1.78 -9.54 -17.44
C SER A 159 -1.88 -8.19 -18.14
N VAL A 160 -1.65 -8.20 -19.46
CA VAL A 160 -1.75 -6.99 -20.30
C VAL A 160 -2.98 -7.09 -21.21
N PRO A 161 -3.57 -5.96 -21.64
CA PRO A 161 -4.72 -5.97 -22.56
C PRO A 161 -4.47 -6.73 -23.87
N SER A 162 -3.23 -6.76 -24.36
CA SER A 162 -2.84 -7.56 -25.54
C SER A 162 -2.99 -9.07 -25.29
N GLY A 163 -2.96 -9.51 -24.04
CA GLY A 163 -2.99 -10.91 -23.61
C GLY A 163 -1.63 -11.63 -23.68
N LYS A 164 -0.56 -10.94 -24.11
CA LYS A 164 0.80 -11.48 -24.20
C LYS A 164 1.77 -10.61 -23.39
N ILE A 165 2.34 -11.18 -22.33
CA ILE A 165 3.25 -10.49 -21.41
C ILE A 165 4.65 -11.14 -21.40
N ALA A 166 4.80 -12.34 -21.94
CA ALA A 166 6.09 -12.99 -22.08
C ALA A 166 7.06 -12.12 -22.90
N HIS A 167 8.35 -12.21 -22.58
CA HIS A 167 9.41 -11.43 -23.24
C HIS A 167 9.34 -9.91 -23.04
N THR A 168 8.53 -9.43 -22.08
CA THR A 168 8.62 -8.03 -21.67
C THR A 168 9.95 -7.80 -20.99
N ASN A 169 10.77 -6.95 -21.60
CA ASN A 169 12.04 -6.51 -21.03
C ASN A 169 11.83 -5.28 -20.15
N ASP A 170 12.85 -4.95 -19.38
CA ASP A 170 12.92 -3.73 -18.59
C ASP A 170 11.79 -3.56 -17.55
N VAL A 171 11.39 -4.67 -16.93
CA VAL A 171 10.44 -4.66 -15.82
C VAL A 171 11.14 -4.26 -14.53
N VAL A 172 10.51 -3.38 -13.78
CA VAL A 172 10.99 -2.88 -12.49
C VAL A 172 9.89 -3.07 -11.44
N LEU A 173 10.26 -3.42 -10.22
CA LEU A 173 9.33 -3.38 -9.08
C LEU A 173 9.53 -2.10 -8.29
N GLU A 174 8.42 -1.43 -7.99
CA GLU A 174 8.40 -0.19 -7.22
C GLU A 174 7.53 -0.34 -5.97
N VAL A 175 8.02 0.17 -4.85
CA VAL A 175 7.31 0.18 -3.57
C VAL A 175 6.69 1.55 -3.38
N HIS A 176 5.37 1.56 -3.25
CA HIS A 176 4.60 2.76 -2.98
C HIS A 176 3.86 2.64 -1.66
N TYR A 177 3.53 3.80 -1.10
CA TYR A 177 2.66 3.91 0.06
C TYR A 177 1.74 5.12 -0.05
N ASN A 178 0.59 4.99 0.59
CA ASN A 178 -0.37 6.06 0.84
C ASN A 178 -0.64 6.16 2.33
N VAL A 179 -0.50 7.35 2.90
CA VAL A 179 -0.77 7.62 4.32
C VAL A 179 -2.15 8.26 4.42
N GLN A 180 -3.04 7.59 5.15
CA GLN A 180 -4.35 8.09 5.50
C GLN A 180 -4.34 8.65 6.94
N PRO A 181 -4.52 9.97 7.12
CA PRO A 181 -4.66 10.55 8.44
C PRO A 181 -6.07 10.31 9.02
N TRP A 182 -6.22 10.53 10.33
CA TRP A 182 -7.52 10.64 10.98
C TRP A 182 -8.25 11.90 10.53
N VAL A 183 -7.52 13.01 10.44
CA VAL A 183 -8.02 14.30 9.98
C VAL A 183 -6.98 14.90 9.04
N GLY A 184 -7.37 15.13 7.79
CA GLY A 184 -6.50 15.71 6.76
C GLY A 184 -6.65 15.03 5.41
N VAL A 185 -5.74 15.37 4.49
CA VAL A 185 -5.73 14.86 3.12
C VAL A 185 -4.93 13.57 3.04
N LEU A 186 -5.36 12.64 2.17
CA LEU A 186 -4.58 11.45 1.84
C LEU A 186 -3.27 11.88 1.18
N THR A 187 -2.14 11.36 1.65
CA THR A 187 -0.83 11.68 1.06
C THR A 187 -0.23 10.43 0.43
N TRP A 188 0.36 10.59 -0.74
CA TRP A 188 0.99 9.51 -1.51
C TRP A 188 2.50 9.55 -1.37
N THR A 189 3.18 8.56 -1.97
CA THR A 189 4.63 8.54 -2.05
C THR A 189 5.12 9.83 -2.73
N PRO A 190 5.89 10.68 -2.03
CA PRO A 190 6.26 11.98 -2.54
C PRO A 190 7.25 11.82 -3.69
N GLN A 191 6.92 12.42 -4.84
CA GLN A 191 7.80 12.49 -6.01
C GLN A 191 8.79 13.66 -5.94
N ILE A 192 8.63 14.56 -4.97
CA ILE A 192 9.46 15.73 -4.73
C ILE A 192 9.67 15.84 -3.21
N GLU A 193 10.85 16.26 -2.77
CA GLU A 193 11.10 16.51 -1.35
C GLU A 193 10.44 17.84 -0.94
N PHE A 194 9.67 17.83 0.13
CA PHE A 194 8.97 19.01 0.62
C PHE A 194 9.05 19.10 2.14
N LEU A 195 9.68 20.16 2.65
CA LEU A 195 9.90 20.37 4.09
C LEU A 195 10.56 19.14 4.76
N GLY A 196 9.88 18.55 5.75
CA GLY A 196 10.33 17.33 6.44
C GLY A 196 9.98 16.03 5.70
N TRP A 197 9.29 16.10 4.56
CA TRP A 197 8.89 14.94 3.78
C TRP A 197 9.95 14.63 2.73
N LYS A 198 10.72 13.57 2.99
CA LYS A 198 11.74 13.08 2.06
C LYS A 198 11.17 12.04 1.12
N LYS A 199 11.76 11.92 -0.06
CA LYS A 199 11.49 10.78 -0.95
C LYS A 199 11.84 9.48 -0.25
N MET A 200 11.16 8.40 -0.63
CA MET A 200 11.50 7.09 -0.12
C MET A 200 12.92 6.74 -0.56
N LYS A 201 13.79 6.41 0.41
CA LYS A 201 15.14 5.94 0.08
C LYS A 201 15.06 4.49 -0.40
N GLY A 202 15.35 4.27 -1.68
CA GLY A 202 15.27 2.96 -2.31
C GLY A 202 13.86 2.68 -2.83
N GLY A 203 13.36 1.45 -2.61
CA GLY A 203 12.02 1.04 -3.04
C GLY A 203 11.90 0.63 -4.50
N VAL A 204 12.98 0.70 -5.27
CA VAL A 204 13.03 0.28 -6.69
C VAL A 204 13.92 -0.94 -6.83
N SER A 205 13.46 -1.98 -7.55
CA SER A 205 14.26 -3.18 -7.80
C SER A 205 15.26 -2.98 -8.94
N LYS A 206 16.19 -3.92 -9.07
CA LYS A 206 16.95 -4.05 -10.32
C LYS A 206 15.99 -4.40 -11.46
N VAL A 207 16.33 -3.91 -12.64
CA VAL A 207 15.65 -4.22 -13.90
C VAL A 207 15.74 -5.72 -14.19
N PHE A 208 14.65 -6.33 -14.63
CA PHE A 208 14.59 -7.75 -15.01
C PHE A 208 13.63 -7.98 -16.18
N SER A 209 13.79 -9.11 -16.85
CA SER A 209 12.95 -9.52 -17.99
C SER A 209 11.98 -10.63 -17.60
N LEU A 210 10.77 -10.62 -18.17
CA LEU A 210 9.82 -11.72 -18.03
C LEU A 210 10.24 -12.90 -18.95
N PRO A 211 10.35 -14.12 -18.41
CA PRO A 211 10.74 -15.28 -19.20
C PRO A 211 9.62 -15.72 -20.15
N ALA A 212 9.96 -16.67 -21.04
CA ALA A 212 8.98 -17.31 -21.90
C ALA A 212 7.88 -18.04 -21.10
N VAL A 213 6.72 -18.21 -21.73
CA VAL A 213 5.57 -18.92 -21.13
C VAL A 213 5.98 -20.33 -20.73
N LYS A 214 5.79 -20.69 -19.45
CA LYS A 214 5.93 -22.07 -19.00
C LYS A 214 4.84 -22.90 -19.68
N VAL A 215 5.23 -23.70 -20.67
CA VAL A 215 4.33 -24.69 -21.27
C VAL A 215 4.01 -25.72 -20.19
N LYS A 216 2.76 -25.73 -19.72
CA LYS A 216 2.25 -26.82 -18.90
C LYS A 216 2.33 -28.06 -19.79
N LYS A 217 3.23 -29.01 -19.49
CA LYS A 217 3.16 -30.35 -20.09
C LYS A 217 1.75 -30.86 -19.77
N ASP A 218 0.89 -30.96 -20.79
CA ASP A 218 -0.41 -31.56 -20.63
C ASP A 218 -0.19 -32.92 -19.97
N SER A 219 -0.86 -33.14 -18.84
CA SER A 219 -0.94 -34.44 -18.20
C SER A 219 -1.51 -35.39 -19.24
N THR A 220 -0.62 -36.17 -19.87
CA THR A 220 -0.97 -37.32 -20.69
C THR A 220 -1.99 -38.12 -19.89
N LYS A 221 -3.26 -38.05 -20.31
CA LYS A 221 -4.30 -38.96 -19.82
C LYS A 221 -3.74 -40.35 -20.06
N LYS A 222 -3.35 -41.05 -18.99
CA LYS A 222 -3.22 -42.50 -19.04
C LYS A 222 -4.62 -43.02 -19.35
N ASN A 223 -4.75 -43.58 -20.55
CA ASN A 223 -5.89 -44.39 -20.97
C ASN A 223 -6.13 -45.52 -19.98
#